data_AF-A0A0G0NX53-F1
#
_entry.id   AF-A0A0G0NX53-F1
#
_cell.length_a   1.000
_cell.length_b   1.000
_cell.length_c   1.000
_cell.angle_alpha   90.00
_cell.angle_beta   90.00
_cell.angle_gamma   90.00
#
_symmetry.space_group_name_H-M   'P 1'
#
loop_
_entity.id
_entity.type
_entity.pdbx_description
1 polymer ?
#
loop_
_entity_poly.entity_id
_entity_poly.type
_entity_poly.pdbx_seq_one_letter_code
_entity_poly.pdbx_strand_id
1 'polypeptide(L)'
;TDIRLVYLNGEIVQTYIRVAKSGEFRCNEHRGGTLTYIPLSAIPKIVLKMSNLIAKDLNNKRSLYALDFVISDNGNAYLLEGNTSPGLDWNLTLKHNEIEAKKLIRLVVQQLLIWATPPVITGPNSKKPYPSYSQTPFLVDTKTTEAIS
;
A
#
# COMPACT_ATOMS: atom_id res chain seq x y z
N THR A 1 3.45 19.47 -4.36
CA THR A 1 3.15 18.33 -3.48
C THR A 1 2.55 17.22 -4.29
N ASP A 2 3.05 16.00 -4.12
CA ASP A 2 2.57 14.81 -4.83
C ASP A 2 1.79 13.91 -3.88
N ILE A 3 0.59 13.52 -4.28
CA ILE A 3 -0.33 12.65 -3.53
C ILE A 3 -0.33 11.30 -4.20
N ARG A 4 0.17 10.28 -3.49
CA ARG A 4 0.17 8.90 -3.96
C ARG A 4 -0.93 8.10 -3.29
N LEU A 5 -1.68 7.38 -4.12
CA LEU A 5 -2.71 6.44 -3.72
C LEU A 5 -2.27 5.04 -4.14
N VAL A 6 -2.06 4.15 -3.17
CA VAL A 6 -1.69 2.75 -3.42
C VAL A 6 -2.96 1.91 -3.42
N TYR A 7 -3.14 1.16 -4.49
CA TYR A 7 -4.27 0.29 -4.73
C TYR A 7 -3.86 -1.18 -4.65
N LEU A 8 -4.64 -1.97 -3.93
CA LEU A 8 -4.60 -3.43 -3.97
C LEU A 8 -6.00 -3.93 -4.38
N ASN A 9 -6.08 -4.65 -5.48
CA ASN A 9 -7.33 -5.20 -6.03
C ASN A 9 -8.43 -4.15 -6.29
N GLY A 10 -8.02 -2.95 -6.70
CA GLY A 10 -8.94 -1.84 -6.98
C GLY A 10 -9.35 -1.04 -5.73
N GLU A 11 -8.91 -1.44 -4.54
CA GLU A 11 -9.18 -0.73 -3.29
C GLU A 11 -7.95 0.06 -2.83
N ILE A 12 -8.17 1.28 -2.31
CA ILE A 12 -7.09 2.10 -1.74
C ILE A 12 -6.66 1.48 -0.40
N VAL A 13 -5.40 1.05 -0.31
CA VAL A 13 -4.82 0.44 0.90
C VAL A 13 -3.84 1.34 1.63
N GLN A 14 -3.24 2.30 0.93
CA GLN A 14 -2.40 3.33 1.54
C GLN A 14 -2.50 4.64 0.78
N THR A 15 -2.34 5.72 1.53
CA THR A 15 -2.27 7.08 0.98
C THR A 15 -1.16 7.86 1.68
N TYR A 16 -0.35 8.55 0.90
CA TYR A 16 0.70 9.38 1.44
C TYR A 16 1.03 10.54 0.51
N ILE A 17 1.62 11.56 1.10
CA ILE A 17 2.15 12.72 0.40
C ILE A 17 3.66 12.57 0.31
N ARG A 18 4.21 12.84 -0.88
CA ARG A 18 5.64 13.04 -1.07
C ARG A 18 5.92 14.53 -1.25
N VAL A 19 6.81 15.06 -0.44
CA VAL A 19 7.29 16.44 -0.53
C VAL A 19 8.72 16.42 -1.04
N ALA A 20 8.94 17.00 -2.21
CA ALA A 20 10.30 17.23 -2.71
C ALA A 20 11.03 18.23 -1.82
N LYS A 21 12.36 18.08 -1.74
CA LYS A 21 13.21 19.05 -1.06
C LYS A 21 13.10 20.42 -1.76
N SER A 22 13.14 21.51 -0.99
CA SER A 22 13.10 22.87 -1.54
C SER A 22 14.18 23.06 -2.62
N GLY A 23 13.78 23.55 -3.80
CA GLY A 23 14.65 23.70 -4.97
C GLY A 23 14.78 22.47 -5.88
N GLU A 24 14.16 21.33 -5.55
CA GLU A 24 14.12 20.15 -6.42
C GLU A 24 12.69 19.85 -6.90
N PHE A 25 12.54 19.64 -8.21
CA PHE A 25 11.25 19.27 -8.82
C PHE A 25 10.90 17.77 -8.67
N ARG A 26 11.85 16.92 -8.27
CA ARG A 26 11.71 15.46 -8.27
C ARG A 26 11.45 14.94 -6.84
N CYS A 27 10.28 14.33 -6.61
CA CYS A 27 9.82 13.83 -5.31
C CYS A 27 10.38 12.45 -4.89
N ASN A 28 11.57 12.06 -5.34
CA ASN A 28 12.10 10.72 -5.05
C ASN A 28 12.75 10.69 -3.65
N GLU A 29 12.23 9.84 -2.75
CA GLU A 29 12.72 9.68 -1.36
C GLU A 29 14.22 9.44 -1.25
N HIS A 30 14.80 8.72 -2.22
CA HIS A 30 16.24 8.47 -2.30
C HIS A 30 17.13 9.73 -2.39
N ARG A 31 16.54 10.93 -2.56
CA ARG A 31 17.26 12.23 -2.59
C ARG A 31 16.88 13.17 -1.44
N GLY A 32 16.24 12.67 -0.38
CA GLY A 32 15.89 13.45 0.80
C GLY A 32 14.53 14.17 0.71
N GLY A 33 13.64 13.68 -0.14
CA GLY A 33 12.20 14.00 -0.04
C GLY A 33 11.58 13.29 1.16
N THR A 34 10.59 13.91 1.80
CA THR A 34 9.86 13.33 2.92
C THR A 34 8.57 12.67 2.43
N LEU A 35 8.30 11.47 2.94
CA LEU A 35 7.01 10.80 2.84
C LEU A 35 6.22 11.01 4.13
N THR A 36 4.95 11.34 4.00
CA THR A 36 4.03 11.40 5.12
C THR A 36 2.74 10.69 4.77
N TYR A 37 2.47 9.59 5.47
CA TYR A 37 1.17 8.91 5.38
C TYR A 37 0.07 9.83 5.90
N ILE A 38 -1.04 9.86 5.15
CA ILE A 38 -2.20 10.68 5.49
C ILE A 38 -3.46 9.82 5.42
N PRO A 39 -4.49 10.09 6.24
CA PRO A 39 -5.73 9.35 6.15
C PRO A 39 -6.48 9.68 4.85
N LEU A 40 -7.31 8.74 4.38
CA LEU A 40 -8.12 8.94 3.18
C LEU A 40 -9.02 10.19 3.25
N SER A 41 -9.48 10.55 4.45
CA SER A 41 -10.29 11.76 4.71
C SER A 41 -9.54 13.07 4.44
N ALA A 42 -8.21 13.04 4.43
CA ALA A 42 -7.37 14.19 4.09
C ALA A 42 -7.12 14.32 2.59
N ILE A 43 -7.49 13.32 1.79
CA ILE A 43 -7.31 13.36 0.34
C ILE A 43 -8.38 14.27 -0.29
N PRO A 44 -7.99 15.24 -1.13
CA PRO A 44 -8.95 16.10 -1.82
C PRO A 44 -9.96 15.29 -2.65
N LYS A 45 -11.24 15.65 -2.52
CA LYS A 45 -12.35 14.91 -3.17
C LYS A 45 -12.19 14.76 -4.68
N ILE A 46 -11.58 15.75 -5.35
CA ILE A 46 -11.32 15.70 -6.80
C ILE A 46 -10.31 14.61 -7.16
N VAL A 47 -9.28 14.40 -6.33
CA VAL A 47 -8.29 13.33 -6.51
C VAL A 47 -8.97 11.97 -6.33
N LEU A 48 -9.74 11.79 -5.25
CA LEU A 48 -10.49 10.55 -5.01
C LEU A 48 -11.45 10.22 -6.14
N LYS A 49 -12.16 11.23 -6.65
CA LYS A 49 -13.11 11.05 -7.76
C LYS A 49 -12.38 10.54 -9.01
N MET A 50 -11.29 11.17 -9.40
CA MET A 50 -10.53 10.76 -10.60
C MET A 50 -9.83 9.42 -10.41
N SER A 51 -9.22 9.19 -9.25
CA SER A 51 -8.52 7.94 -8.96
C SER A 51 -9.48 6.75 -8.97
N ASN A 52 -10.71 6.92 -8.47
CA ASN A 52 -11.74 5.88 -8.52
C ASN A 52 -12.23 5.59 -9.96
N LEU A 53 -12.31 6.60 -10.83
CA LEU A 53 -12.61 6.38 -12.24
C LEU A 53 -11.50 5.56 -12.91
N ILE A 54 -10.23 5.94 -12.70
CA ILE A 54 -9.09 5.20 -13.22
C ILE A 54 -9.05 3.77 -12.67
N ALA A 55 -9.23 3.59 -11.37
CA ALA A 55 -9.23 2.28 -10.73
C ALA A 55 -10.34 1.37 -11.28
N LYS A 56 -11.53 1.95 -11.53
CA LYS A 56 -12.65 1.26 -12.16
C LYS A 56 -12.32 0.84 -13.59
N ASP A 57 -11.66 1.70 -14.37
CA ASP A 57 -11.30 1.40 -15.75
C ASP A 57 -10.18 0.35 -15.84
N LEU A 58 -9.22 0.39 -14.91
CA LEU A 58 -8.17 -0.64 -14.79
C LEU A 58 -8.76 -1.99 -14.40
N ASN A 59 -9.82 -2.03 -13.57
CA ASN A 59 -10.60 -3.20 -13.17
C ASN A 59 -9.77 -4.45 -12.80
N ASN A 60 -8.57 -4.25 -12.26
CA ASN A 60 -7.64 -5.34 -12.04
C ASN A 60 -7.75 -5.88 -10.61
N LYS A 61 -8.42 -7.04 -10.49
CA LYS A 61 -8.69 -7.71 -9.21
C LYS A 61 -7.49 -8.47 -8.63
N ARG A 62 -6.33 -8.43 -9.31
CA ARG A 62 -5.08 -9.07 -8.88
C ARG A 62 -3.88 -8.17 -9.17
N SER A 63 -3.97 -6.92 -8.72
CA SER A 63 -2.90 -5.95 -8.93
C SER A 63 -2.60 -5.16 -7.67
N LEU A 64 -1.32 -4.85 -7.52
CA LEU A 64 -0.80 -3.79 -6.68
C LEU A 64 -0.27 -2.69 -7.61
N TYR A 65 -0.82 -1.49 -7.50
CA TYR A 65 -0.34 -0.34 -8.27
C TYR A 65 -0.50 0.95 -7.46
N ALA A 66 0.12 2.03 -7.90
CA ALA A 66 -0.07 3.35 -7.35
C ALA A 66 -0.46 4.35 -8.45
N LEU A 67 -1.23 5.36 -8.05
CA LEU A 67 -1.55 6.53 -8.85
C LEU A 67 -1.05 7.78 -8.14
N ASP A 68 -0.32 8.61 -8.88
CA ASP A 68 0.33 9.81 -8.36
C ASP A 68 -0.37 11.04 -8.90
N PHE A 69 -0.74 11.95 -8.02
CA PHE A 69 -1.47 13.15 -8.36
C PHE A 69 -0.77 14.40 -7.87
N VAL A 70 -0.80 15.43 -8.69
CA VAL A 70 -0.45 16.79 -8.29
C VAL A 70 -1.69 17.67 -8.32
N ILE A 71 -1.73 18.66 -7.44
CA ILE A 71 -2.78 19.67 -7.38
C ILE A 71 -2.13 21.01 -7.73
N SER A 72 -2.70 21.71 -8.71
CA SER A 72 -2.29 23.07 -9.07
C SER A 72 -2.87 24.10 -8.11
N ASP A 73 -2.32 25.31 -8.13
CA ASP A 73 -2.74 26.41 -7.24
C ASP A 73 -4.20 26.81 -7.41
N ASN A 74 -4.79 26.57 -8.58
CA ASN A 74 -6.22 26.78 -8.85
C ASN A 74 -7.11 25.57 -8.48
N GLY A 75 -6.58 24.58 -7.75
CA GLY A 75 -7.32 23.46 -7.19
C GLY A 75 -7.63 22.31 -8.15
N ASN A 76 -7.12 22.36 -9.39
CA ASN A 76 -7.26 21.25 -10.33
C ASN A 76 -6.28 20.13 -9.97
N ALA A 77 -6.69 18.90 -10.18
CA ALA A 77 -5.86 17.73 -9.94
C ALA A 77 -5.48 17.07 -11.26
N TYR A 78 -4.25 16.58 -11.34
CA TYR A 78 -3.68 15.95 -12.53
C TYR A 78 -3.03 14.63 -12.16
N LEU A 79 -3.33 13.59 -12.92
CA LEU A 79 -2.59 12.32 -12.83
C LEU A 79 -1.19 12.55 -13.43
N LEU A 80 -0.15 12.28 -12.65
CA LEU A 80 1.24 12.40 -13.07
C LEU A 80 1.80 11.07 -13.58
N GLU A 81 1.64 10.01 -12.80
CA GLU A 81 2.06 8.66 -13.18
C GLU A 81 1.14 7.58 -12.62
N GLY A 82 1.10 6.44 -13.32
CA GLY A 82 0.64 5.17 -12.77
C GLY A 82 1.85 4.24 -12.63
N ASN A 83 1.99 3.60 -11.47
CA ASN A 83 3.13 2.75 -11.14
C ASN A 83 2.66 1.33 -10.77
N THR A 84 3.02 0.32 -11.57
CA THR A 84 2.63 -1.09 -11.36
C THR A 84 3.54 -1.85 -10.38
N SER A 85 4.53 -1.17 -9.79
CA SER A 85 5.44 -1.75 -8.81
C SER A 85 5.81 -0.68 -7.78
N PRO A 86 4.82 -0.20 -6.99
CA PRO A 86 5.06 0.86 -6.02
C PRO A 86 6.06 0.37 -4.95
N GLY A 87 7.00 1.25 -4.61
CA GLY A 87 7.96 0.99 -3.55
C GLY A 87 7.31 0.96 -2.16
N LEU A 88 8.00 0.31 -1.24
CA LEU A 88 7.68 0.30 0.19
C LEU A 88 8.65 1.25 0.90
N ASP A 89 8.12 2.21 1.65
CA ASP A 89 8.97 2.98 2.57
C ASP A 89 9.35 2.10 3.77
N TRP A 90 10.65 1.84 3.91
CA TRP A 90 11.21 0.99 4.95
C TRP A 90 12.10 1.78 5.93
N ASN A 91 11.65 2.97 6.31
CA ASN A 91 12.34 3.74 7.35
C ASN A 91 11.94 3.29 8.76
N LEU A 92 12.71 2.37 9.34
CA LEU A 92 12.49 1.83 10.69
C LEU A 92 12.72 2.85 11.82
N THR A 93 13.39 3.97 11.55
CA THR A 93 13.57 5.03 12.56
C THR A 93 12.29 5.84 12.79
N LEU A 94 11.37 5.82 11.82
CA LEU A 94 10.06 6.47 11.90
C LEU A 94 9.00 5.43 12.24
N LYS A 95 8.57 5.40 13.50
CA LYS A 95 7.67 4.35 14.00
C LYS A 95 6.36 4.23 13.22
N HIS A 96 5.82 5.37 12.79
CA HIS A 96 4.60 5.40 11.98
C HIS A 96 4.81 4.72 10.62
N ASN A 97 5.93 5.00 9.96
CA ASN A 97 6.26 4.43 8.65
C ASN A 97 6.50 2.92 8.74
N GLU A 98 7.19 2.46 9.79
CA GLU A 98 7.31 1.03 10.10
C GLU A 98 5.92 0.36 10.23
N ILE A 99 4.99 0.98 10.95
CA ILE A 99 3.63 0.45 11.14
C ILE A 99 2.90 0.35 9.80
N GLU A 100 2.90 1.41 9.00
CA GLU A 100 2.22 1.44 7.70
C GLU A 100 2.84 0.46 6.72
N ALA A 101 4.17 0.37 6.66
CA ALA A 101 4.88 -0.61 5.85
C ALA A 101 4.49 -2.05 6.21
N LYS A 102 4.47 -2.36 7.52
CA LYS A 102 4.03 -3.67 8.01
C LYS A 102 2.55 -3.95 7.72
N LYS A 103 1.67 -2.94 7.68
CA LYS A 103 0.27 -3.11 7.28
C LYS A 103 0.17 -3.52 5.81
N LEU A 104 0.87 -2.83 4.90
CA LEU A 104 0.87 -3.18 3.48
C LEU A 104 1.41 -4.61 3.26
N ILE A 105 2.53 -4.97 3.89
CA ILE A 105 3.10 -6.33 3.79
C ILE A 105 2.05 -7.38 4.21
N ARG A 106 1.37 -7.17 5.34
CA ARG A 106 0.33 -8.10 5.80
C ARG A 106 -0.81 -8.24 4.81
N LEU A 107 -1.30 -7.14 4.25
CA LEU A 107 -2.36 -7.15 3.23
C LEU A 107 -1.94 -7.92 1.98
N VAL A 108 -0.73 -7.67 1.47
CA VAL A 108 -0.20 -8.37 0.29
C VAL A 108 -0.04 -9.87 0.58
N VAL A 109 0.54 -10.26 1.71
CA VAL A 109 0.72 -11.66 2.10
C VAL A 109 -0.63 -12.37 2.26
N GLN A 110 -1.60 -11.74 2.93
CA GLN A 110 -2.96 -12.28 3.04
C GLN A 110 -3.59 -12.50 1.67
N GLN A 111 -3.42 -11.55 0.76
CA GLN A 111 -3.99 -11.66 -0.57
C GLN A 111 -3.33 -12.76 -1.41
N LEU A 112 -2.02 -12.93 -1.30
CA LEU A 112 -1.29 -14.04 -1.93
C LEU A 112 -1.75 -15.40 -1.39
N LEU A 113 -2.00 -15.52 -0.08
CA LEU A 113 -2.54 -16.75 0.51
C LEU A 113 -3.93 -17.08 -0.04
N ILE A 114 -4.81 -16.09 -0.17
CA ILE A 114 -6.14 -16.26 -0.77
C ILE A 114 -6.02 -16.77 -2.21
N TRP A 115 -5.10 -16.22 -3.00
CA TRP A 115 -4.92 -16.63 -4.40
C TRP A 115 -4.23 -17.99 -4.56
N ALA A 116 -3.36 -18.37 -3.62
CA ALA A 116 -2.70 -19.66 -3.60
C ALA A 116 -3.63 -20.79 -3.11
N THR A 117 -4.68 -20.45 -2.35
CA THR A 117 -5.62 -21.44 -1.83
C THR A 117 -6.60 -21.85 -2.94
N PRO A 118 -6.67 -23.15 -3.32
CA PRO A 118 -7.65 -23.61 -4.30
C PRO A 118 -9.08 -23.41 -3.78
N PRO A 119 -10.06 -23.17 -4.67
CA PRO A 119 -11.45 -23.05 -4.25
C PRO A 119 -11.88 -24.31 -3.50
N VAL A 120 -12.53 -24.13 -2.34
CA VAL A 120 -13.10 -25.25 -1.58
C VAL A 120 -14.20 -25.88 -2.45
N ILE A 121 -13.92 -27.05 -3.03
CA ILE A 121 -14.93 -27.82 -3.76
C ILE A 121 -15.88 -28.43 -2.72
N THR A 122 -17.01 -27.78 -2.47
CA THR A 122 -18.07 -28.35 -1.62
C THR A 122 -18.91 -29.32 -2.45
N GLY A 123 -18.39 -30.53 -2.63
CA GLY A 123 -19.17 -31.68 -3.12
C GLY A 123 -19.57 -32.57 -1.93
N PRO A 124 -20.66 -33.36 -2.03
CA PRO A 124 -21.15 -34.19 -0.93
C PRO A 124 -20.18 -35.29 -0.45
N ASN A 125 -19.02 -35.46 -1.12
CA ASN A 125 -17.99 -36.44 -0.76
C ASN A 125 -16.55 -35.88 -0.71
N SER A 126 -16.35 -34.57 -0.58
CA SER A 126 -14.98 -34.02 -0.50
C SER A 126 -14.39 -34.17 0.91
N LYS A 127 -13.35 -35.01 1.04
CA LYS A 127 -12.45 -35.01 2.21
C LYS A 127 -11.81 -33.61 2.32
N LYS A 128 -11.81 -33.02 3.53
CA LYS A 128 -11.16 -31.72 3.81
C LYS A 128 -9.72 -31.76 3.27
N PRO A 129 -9.29 -30.83 2.39
CA PRO A 129 -8.01 -31.02 1.72
C PRO A 129 -6.79 -30.71 2.61
N TYR A 130 -6.90 -29.97 3.71
CA TYR A 130 -5.74 -29.62 4.54
C TYR A 130 -6.11 -29.41 6.02
N PRO A 131 -5.17 -29.64 6.96
CA PRO A 131 -5.36 -29.29 8.36
C PRO A 131 -5.54 -27.78 8.51
N SER A 132 -6.44 -27.37 9.40
CA SER A 132 -6.66 -25.97 9.74
C SER A 132 -5.36 -25.33 10.17
N TYR A 133 -4.88 -24.31 9.44
CA TYR A 133 -3.86 -23.42 9.97
C TYR A 133 -4.41 -22.79 11.25
N SER A 134 -3.83 -23.16 12.39
CA SER A 134 -4.11 -22.49 13.66
C SER A 134 -3.82 -21.02 13.49
N GLN A 135 -4.73 -20.16 13.96
CA GLN A 135 -4.48 -18.73 14.13
C GLN A 135 -3.43 -18.52 15.24
N THR A 136 -2.20 -18.92 15.01
CA THR A 136 -1.07 -18.48 15.82
C THR A 136 -0.65 -17.11 15.29
N PRO A 137 -0.65 -16.06 16.13
CA PRO A 137 0.00 -14.82 15.74
C PRO A 137 1.44 -15.14 15.39
N PHE A 138 1.96 -14.61 14.28
CA PHE A 138 3.40 -14.54 14.08
C PHE A 138 3.97 -13.71 15.24
N LEU A 139 4.40 -14.38 16.31
CA LEU A 139 5.17 -13.78 17.38
C LEU A 139 6.51 -13.36 16.78
N VAL A 140 6.72 -12.05 16.76
CA VAL A 140 8.05 -11.48 16.55
C VAL A 140 8.87 -11.89 17.77
N ASP A 141 9.90 -12.70 17.54
CA ASP A 141 10.86 -13.05 18.58
C ASP A 141 11.59 -11.78 19.02
N THR A 142 11.33 -11.31 20.24
CA THR A 142 11.93 -10.09 20.81
C THR A 142 13.29 -10.35 21.46
N LYS A 143 13.90 -11.53 21.26
CA LYS A 143 15.20 -11.86 21.85
C LYS A 143 16.36 -11.76 20.85
N THR A 144 16.71 -10.56 20.41
CA THR A 144 18.08 -10.28 19.90
C THR A 144 18.52 -8.83 20.10
N THR A 145 18.08 -8.18 21.19
CA THR A 145 18.57 -6.82 21.56
C THR A 145 19.37 -6.82 22.86
N GLU A 146 20.20 -7.84 23.06
CA GLU A 146 21.22 -7.86 24.11
C GLU A 146 22.52 -8.39 23.52
N ALA A 147 23.21 -7.53 22.77
CA ALA A 147 24.66 -7.56 22.54
C ALA A 147 25.02 -6.42 21.60
N ILE A 148 25.24 -5.23 22.15
CA ILE A 148 26.27 -4.24 21.82
C ILE A 148 26.04 -3.14 22.86
N SER A 149 26.73 -3.29 23.98
CA SER A 149 27.03 -2.24 24.96
C SER A 149 28.41 -1.67 24.64
#